data_AF-A0A945DPF0-F1
#
_entry.id   AF-A0A945DPF0-F1
#
_cell.length_a   1.000
_cell.length_b   1.000
_cell.length_c   1.000
_cell.angle_alpha   90.00
_cell.angle_beta   90.00
_cell.angle_gamma   90.00
#
_symmetry.space_group_name_H-M   'P 1'
#
loop_
_entity.id
_entity.type
_entity.pdbx_description
1 polymer ?
#
loop_
_entity_poly.entity_id
_entity_poly.type
_entity_poly.pdbx_seq_one_letter_code
_entity_poly.pdbx_strand_id
1 'polypeptide(L)'
;MSEAAMLTEDPYSIPLEDINVSDANLFMNDNHWGYFERLRNEDPVHYCEDSLFGPYWSVTKFNNIMEIEKDHNAFSSEGGITLADQPEDFQTVNFI
;
A
#
# COMPACT_ATOMS: atom_id res chain seq x y z
N MET A 1 24.37 10.29 18.24
CA MET A 1 23.77 9.65 17.06
C MET A 1 22.91 8.53 17.62
N SER A 2 21.61 8.77 17.78
CA SER A 2 20.72 7.94 18.59
C SER A 2 20.34 6.64 17.88
N GLU A 3 20.02 5.66 18.72
CA GLU A 3 19.69 4.25 18.54
C GLU A 3 18.50 3.92 17.61
N ALA A 4 18.25 4.70 16.55
CA ALA A 4 17.10 4.55 15.65
C ALA A 4 17.39 3.77 14.36
N ALA A 5 18.56 3.12 14.25
CA ALA A 5 19.00 2.43 13.03
C ALA A 5 18.97 0.89 13.13
N MET A 6 18.14 0.30 14.00
CA MET A 6 18.06 -1.16 14.14
C MET A 6 16.62 -1.62 14.32
N LEU A 7 16.04 -2.12 13.22
CA LEU A 7 15.07 -3.23 13.08
C LEU A 7 14.21 -3.00 11.83
N THR A 8 14.83 -3.02 10.66
CA THR A 8 14.08 -3.35 9.44
C THR A 8 14.24 -4.83 9.24
N GLU A 9 13.19 -5.56 9.63
CA GLU A 9 13.13 -7.02 9.51
C GLU A 9 13.26 -7.42 8.03
N ASP A 10 13.94 -8.54 7.80
CA ASP A 10 14.07 -9.13 6.47
C ASP A 10 12.65 -9.42 5.94
N PRO A 11 12.25 -8.89 4.76
CA PRO A 11 10.93 -9.14 4.21
C PRO A 11 10.58 -10.62 4.10
N TYR A 12 11.57 -11.51 3.93
CA TYR A 12 11.37 -12.96 3.84
C TYR A 12 11.21 -13.66 5.19
N SER A 13 11.46 -12.97 6.29
CA SER A 13 11.32 -13.51 7.65
C SER A 13 9.89 -13.39 8.21
N ILE A 14 9.06 -12.55 7.59
CA ILE A 14 7.67 -12.29 7.96
C ILE A 14 6.74 -13.19 7.12
N PRO A 15 5.65 -13.78 7.66
CA PRO A 15 4.63 -14.45 6.84
C PRO A 15 4.04 -13.51 5.78
N LEU A 16 3.69 -14.02 4.58
CA LEU A 16 3.14 -13.16 3.51
C LEU A 16 1.90 -12.39 3.96
N GLU A 17 1.00 -13.05 4.68
CA GLU A 17 -0.25 -12.49 5.23
C GLU A 17 -0.05 -11.33 6.22
N ASP A 18 1.13 -11.24 6.84
CA ASP A 18 1.48 -10.19 7.81
C ASP A 18 2.18 -8.98 7.16
N ILE A 19 2.41 -9.00 5.85
CA ILE A 19 3.09 -7.90 5.15
C ILE A 19 2.17 -6.68 5.03
N ASN A 20 2.47 -5.64 5.78
CA ASN A 20 1.80 -4.34 5.67
C ASN A 20 2.73 -3.29 5.05
N VAL A 21 2.61 -3.07 3.74
CA VAL A 21 3.39 -2.06 3.01
C VAL A 21 2.89 -0.62 3.22
N SER A 22 1.82 -0.40 3.98
CA SER A 22 1.34 0.94 4.34
C SER A 22 2.04 1.53 5.57
N ASP A 23 2.89 0.76 6.26
CA ASP A 23 3.68 1.27 7.38
C ASP A 23 4.65 2.38 6.91
N ALA A 24 4.41 3.59 7.43
CA ALA A 24 5.20 4.78 7.12
C ALA A 24 6.70 4.60 7.44
N ASN A 25 7.07 3.74 8.40
CA ASN A 25 8.45 3.47 8.74
C ASN A 25 9.23 2.84 7.58
N LEU A 26 8.59 2.05 6.72
CA LEU A 26 9.22 1.46 5.54
C LEU A 26 9.67 2.53 4.53
N PHE A 27 8.89 3.60 4.40
CA PHE A 27 9.22 4.72 3.53
C PHE A 27 10.19 5.69 4.20
N MET A 28 9.99 6.01 5.48
CA MET A 28 10.87 6.89 6.24
C MET A 28 12.33 6.40 6.24
N ASN A 29 12.53 5.08 6.23
CA ASN A 29 13.84 4.45 6.25
C ASN A 29 14.28 3.88 4.88
N ASP A 30 13.53 4.12 3.80
CA ASP A 30 13.81 3.60 2.44
C ASP A 30 13.94 2.05 2.35
N ASN A 31 13.22 1.32 3.21
CA ASN A 31 13.30 -0.15 3.29
C ASN A 31 12.12 -0.87 2.61
N HIS A 32 11.21 -0.12 1.98
CA HIS A 32 10.04 -0.66 1.28
C HIS A 32 10.39 -1.53 0.05
N TRP A 33 11.57 -1.34 -0.56
CA TRP A 33 11.93 -2.02 -1.83
C TRP A 33 11.90 -3.55 -1.74
N GLY A 34 12.43 -4.13 -0.67
CA GLY A 34 12.47 -5.58 -0.48
C GLY A 34 11.08 -6.20 -0.28
N TYR A 35 10.19 -5.50 0.42
CA TYR A 35 8.79 -5.91 0.59
C TYR A 35 8.06 -5.92 -0.75
N PHE A 36 8.17 -4.84 -1.54
CA PHE A 36 7.56 -4.79 -2.86
C PHE A 36 8.16 -5.79 -3.84
N GLU A 37 9.47 -6.09 -3.75
CA GLU A 37 10.09 -7.16 -4.54
C GLU A 37 9.47 -8.51 -4.20
N ARG A 38 9.36 -8.83 -2.91
CA ARG A 38 8.78 -10.08 -2.45
C ARG A 38 7.32 -10.23 -2.90
N LEU A 39 6.49 -9.22 -2.67
CA LEU A 39 5.10 -9.23 -3.12
C LEU A 39 4.98 -9.41 -4.64
N ARG A 40 5.79 -8.72 -5.45
CA ARG A 40 5.77 -8.94 -6.92
C ARG A 40 6.12 -10.37 -7.31
N ASN A 41 7.00 -11.04 -6.56
CA ASN A 41 7.45 -12.40 -6.87
C ASN A 41 6.47 -13.46 -6.38
N GLU A 42 5.94 -13.32 -5.16
CA GLU A 42 5.17 -14.35 -4.46
C GLU A 42 3.66 -14.09 -4.47
N ASP A 43 3.22 -12.85 -4.25
CA ASP A 43 1.80 -12.48 -4.09
C ASP A 43 1.50 -11.07 -4.66
N PRO A 44 1.35 -10.93 -6.00
CA PRO A 44 1.31 -9.62 -6.64
C PRO A 44 0.01 -8.84 -6.44
N VAL A 45 -1.05 -9.51 -5.97
CA VAL A 45 -2.35 -8.94 -5.59
C VAL A 45 -2.60 -9.38 -4.15
N HIS A 46 -1.95 -8.67 -3.23
CA HIS A 46 -1.83 -9.08 -1.84
C HIS A 46 -2.92 -8.42 -0.98
N TYR A 47 -3.59 -9.21 -0.14
CA TYR A 47 -4.56 -8.72 0.82
C TYR A 47 -3.90 -8.50 2.19
N CYS A 48 -3.91 -7.26 2.66
CA CYS A 48 -3.47 -6.90 4.00
C CYS A 48 -4.72 -6.73 4.87
N GLU A 49 -4.90 -7.60 5.87
CA GLU A 49 -6.08 -7.60 6.74
C GLU A 49 -5.98 -6.53 7.86
N ASP A 50 -4.79 -6.33 8.43
CA ASP A 50 -4.57 -5.44 9.56
C ASP A 50 -3.61 -4.28 9.20
N SER A 51 -4.16 -3.06 9.20
CA SER A 51 -3.41 -1.83 8.96
C SER A 51 -4.01 -0.65 9.70
N LEU A 52 -3.24 0.45 9.84
CA LEU A 52 -3.73 1.71 10.39
C LEU A 52 -4.96 2.27 9.63
N PHE A 53 -5.14 1.85 8.38
CA PHE A 53 -6.18 2.30 7.47
C PHE A 53 -7.29 1.25 7.26
N GLY A 54 -7.28 0.16 8.04
CA GLY A 54 -8.15 -1.00 7.81
C GLY A 54 -7.63 -1.92 6.70
N PRO A 55 -8.41 -2.93 6.30
CA PRO A 55 -7.99 -3.91 5.31
C PRO A 55 -7.90 -3.31 3.90
N TYR A 56 -6.87 -3.69 3.13
CA TYR A 56 -6.68 -3.19 1.76
C TYR A 56 -5.96 -4.19 0.86
N TRP A 57 -6.03 -3.95 -0.46
CA TRP A 57 -5.32 -4.74 -1.47
C TRP A 57 -4.10 -3.98 -1.99
N SER A 58 -2.94 -4.63 -1.99
CA SER A 58 -1.71 -4.14 -2.63
C SER A 58 -1.56 -4.76 -4.02
N VAL A 59 -1.67 -3.95 -5.07
CA VAL A 59 -1.43 -4.39 -6.45
C VAL A 59 -0.05 -3.91 -6.87
N THR A 60 0.89 -4.85 -7.06
CA THR A 60 2.33 -4.50 -7.11
C THR A 60 2.98 -4.66 -8.49
N LYS A 61 2.27 -5.23 -9.47
CA LYS A 61 2.77 -5.41 -10.85
C LYS A 61 2.20 -4.36 -11.79
N PHE A 62 3.08 -3.87 -12.67
CA PHE A 62 2.74 -2.86 -13.68
C PHE A 62 1.50 -3.22 -14.51
N ASN A 63 1.44 -4.43 -15.06
CA ASN A 63 0.32 -4.83 -15.92
C ASN A 63 -1.02 -4.85 -15.16
N ASN A 64 -1.02 -5.30 -13.90
CA ASN A 64 -2.24 -5.34 -13.10
C ASN A 64 -2.70 -3.94 -12.70
N ILE A 65 -1.76 -3.04 -12.37
CA ILE A 65 -2.08 -1.62 -12.15
C ILE A 65 -2.71 -1.02 -13.41
N MET A 66 -2.12 -1.27 -14.59
CA MET A 66 -2.65 -0.77 -15.87
C MET A 66 -4.03 -1.34 -16.23
N GLU A 67 -4.36 -2.55 -15.80
CA GLU A 67 -5.68 -3.16 -15.99
C GLU A 67 -6.72 -2.48 -15.09
N ILE A 68 -6.41 -2.32 -13.80
CA ILE A 68 -7.28 -1.68 -12.81
C ILE A 68 -7.54 -0.21 -13.16
N GLU A 69 -6.48 0.53 -13.49
CA GLU A 69 -6.56 1.97 -13.82
C GLU A 69 -7.46 2.23 -15.04
N LYS A 70 -7.58 1.26 -15.96
CA LYS A 70 -8.45 1.38 -17.14
C LYS A 70 -9.91 1.06 -16.86
N ASP A 71 -10.19 0.20 -15.89
CA ASP A 71 -11.54 -0.23 -15.56
C ASP A 71 -12.13 0.57 -14.40
N HIS A 72 -12.35 1.86 -14.66
CA HIS A 72 -12.94 2.79 -13.70
C HIS A 72 -14.41 2.45 -13.32
N ASN A 73 -15.05 1.50 -14.03
CA ASN A 73 -16.41 1.06 -13.71
C ASN A 73 -16.38 0.01 -12.60
N ALA A 74 -15.41 -0.90 -12.65
CA ALA A 74 -15.18 -1.86 -11.57
C ALA A 74 -14.41 -1.24 -10.39
N PHE A 75 -13.50 -0.31 -10.66
CA PHE A 75 -12.64 0.34 -9.66
C PHE A 75 -12.87 1.85 -9.66
N SER A 76 -13.82 2.30 -8.83
CA SER A 76 -14.18 3.71 -8.73
C SER A 76 -13.13 4.51 -7.94
N SER A 77 -12.92 5.76 -8.32
CA SER A 77 -12.21 6.77 -7.52
C SER A 77 -13.16 7.71 -6.76
N GLU A 78 -14.47 7.46 -6.84
CA GLU A 78 -15.46 8.17 -6.03
C GLU A 78 -15.27 7.82 -4.55
N GLY A 79 -15.22 8.83 -3.68
CA GLY A 79 -15.00 8.66 -2.24
C GLY A 79 -13.53 8.73 -1.79
N GLY A 80 -12.56 8.71 -2.72
CA GLY A 80 -11.15 8.93 -2.40
C GLY A 80 -10.17 8.18 -3.30
N ILE A 81 -8.90 8.59 -3.27
CA ILE A 81 -7.78 7.97 -4.00
C ILE A 81 -6.61 7.56 -3.08
N THR A 82 -6.82 7.63 -1.76
CA THR A 82 -5.84 7.33 -0.71
C THR A 82 -6.41 6.26 0.21
N LEU A 83 -5.55 5.53 0.93
CA LEU A 83 -5.98 4.54 1.93
C LEU A 83 -6.73 5.16 3.12
N ALA A 84 -6.43 6.42 3.46
CA ALA A 84 -7.14 7.11 4.51
C ALA A 84 -8.57 7.47 4.07
N ASP A 85 -9.54 7.13 4.90
CA ASP A 85 -10.93 7.52 4.72
C ASP A 85 -11.06 9.04 4.65
N GLN A 86 -11.81 9.52 3.67
CA GLN A 86 -12.19 10.92 3.58
C GLN A 86 -13.46 11.15 4.40
N PRO A 87 -13.54 12.22 5.21
CA PRO A 87 -14.79 12.57 5.87
C PRO A 87 -15.88 12.83 4.83
N GLU A 88 -17.14 12.47 5.14
CA GLU A 88 -18.27 12.54 4.20
C GLU A 88 -18.52 13.96 3.64
N ASP A 89 -18.10 14.98 4.39
CA ASP A 89 -18.19 16.40 4.08
C ASP A 89 -16.94 16.97 3.38
N PHE A 90 -15.98 16.12 3.00
CA PHE A 90 -14.78 16.53 2.28
C PHE A 90 -15.10 16.91 0.83
N GLN A 91 -15.21 18.22 0.56
CA GLN A 91 -15.33 18.76 -0.79
C GLN A 91 -13.95 19.15 -1.35
N THR A 92 -13.50 18.43 -2.37
CA THR A 92 -12.34 18.86 -3.16
C THR A 92 -12.75 20.03 -4.05
N VAL A 93 -12.12 21.19 -3.84
CA VAL A 93 -12.25 22.32 -4.77
C VAL A 93 -11.45 21.99 -6.03
N ASN A 94 -12.14 21.56 -7.08
CA ASN A 94 -11.53 21.42 -8.40
C ASN A 94 -11.26 22.82 -8.97
N PHE A 95 -9.98 23.17 -9.12
CA PHE A 95 -9.59 24.34 -9.90
C PHE A 95 -9.63 23.96 -11.38
N ILE A 96 -10.59 24.51 -12.14
CA ILE A 96 -10.57 24.57 -13.61
C ILE A 96 -9.81 25.82 -14.04
#